data_AF-A0A5C4MSC5-F1
#
_entry.id   AF-A0A5C4MSC5-F1
#
_cell.length_a   1.000
_cell.length_b   1.000
_cell.length_c   1.000
_cell.angle_alpha   90.00
_cell.angle_beta   90.00
_cell.angle_gamma   90.00
#
_symmetry.space_group_name_H-M   'P 1'
#
loop_
_entity.id
_entity.type
_entity.pdbx_description
1 polymer ?
#
loop_
_entity_poly.entity_id
_entity_poly.type
_entity_poly.pdbx_seq_one_letter_code
_entity_poly.pdbx_strand_id
1 'polypeptide(L)'
;MLTGPIRSQVDQIWNAFWSGGVANPLAVIEQITFLLFIKGLDDIHTREENKAATLGVPMTRPVFPQGTDGKGRAYDDLRWLRFKNFEPREMFTVVDEHVFPFRRSLGETGSSYGAHMRDARLGIPTPTLLAKVVQMLDEIPMRDRDTKGDLYEYMLGALLRNSG
;
A
#
# COMPACT_ATOMS: atom_id res chain seq x y z
N MET A 1 1.72 13.73 -16.79
CA MET A 1 0.42 13.47 -17.43
C MET A 1 0.17 11.98 -17.40
N LEU A 2 -0.78 11.53 -16.56
CA LEU A 2 -1.12 10.12 -16.44
C LEU A 2 -1.45 9.51 -17.82
N THR A 3 -0.82 8.40 -18.19
CA THR A 3 -1.10 7.75 -19.47
C THR A 3 -2.52 7.18 -19.49
N GLY A 4 -3.14 7.06 -20.67
CA GLY A 4 -4.49 6.48 -20.83
C GLY A 4 -4.67 5.12 -20.12
N PRO A 5 -3.69 4.19 -20.18
CA PRO A 5 -3.76 2.92 -19.48
C PRO A 5 -3.87 3.04 -17.96
N ILE A 6 -3.08 3.93 -17.33
CA ILE A 6 -3.11 4.08 -15.87
C ILE A 6 -4.45 4.65 -15.41
N ARG A 7 -5.06 5.57 -16.16
CA ARG A 7 -6.40 6.10 -15.83
C ARG A 7 -7.44 4.98 -15.81
N SER A 8 -7.44 4.15 -16.86
CA SER A 8 -8.35 3.00 -16.95
C SER A 8 -8.17 2.04 -15.78
N GLN A 9 -6.94 1.81 -15.33
CA GLN A 9 -6.65 0.94 -14.20
C GLN A 9 -7.15 1.52 -12.88
N VAL A 10 -7.02 2.83 -12.66
CA VAL A 10 -7.59 3.49 -11.48
C VAL A 10 -9.12 3.41 -11.50
N ASP A 11 -9.76 3.60 -12.65
CA ASP A 11 -11.21 3.49 -12.77
C ASP A 11 -11.70 2.06 -12.47
N GLN A 12 -10.93 1.04 -12.90
CA GLN A 12 -11.21 -0.35 -12.54
C GLN A 12 -11.10 -0.61 -11.04
N ILE A 13 -10.09 -0.05 -10.38
CA ILE A 13 -9.95 -0.13 -8.92
C ILE A 13 -11.18 0.50 -8.25
N TRP A 14 -11.59 1.68 -8.71
CA TRP A 14 -12.78 2.38 -8.21
C TRP A 14 -14.05 1.53 -8.34
N ASN A 15 -14.26 0.94 -9.51
CA ASN A 15 -15.38 0.04 -9.78
C ASN A 15 -15.36 -1.21 -8.89
N ALA A 16 -14.18 -1.74 -8.57
CA ALA A 16 -14.04 -2.87 -7.65
C ALA A 16 -14.46 -2.50 -6.22
N PHE A 17 -14.04 -1.33 -5.73
CA PHE A 17 -14.48 -0.83 -4.42
C PHE A 17 -15.99 -0.62 -4.37
N TRP A 18 -16.57 0.01 -5.39
CA TRP A 18 -18.01 0.20 -5.51
C TRP A 18 -18.77 -1.13 -5.48
N SER A 19 -18.35 -2.08 -6.32
CA SER A 19 -18.95 -3.43 -6.38
C SER A 19 -18.77 -4.22 -5.08
N GLY A 20 -17.71 -3.92 -4.32
CA GLY A 20 -17.42 -4.50 -3.00
C GLY A 20 -18.16 -3.81 -1.84
N GLY A 21 -19.05 -2.84 -2.12
CA GLY A 21 -19.85 -2.15 -1.10
C GLY A 21 -19.18 -0.94 -0.45
N VAL A 22 -18.03 -0.49 -0.97
CA VAL A 22 -17.33 0.72 -0.49
C VAL A 22 -17.69 1.89 -1.40
N ALA A 23 -18.77 2.59 -1.05
CA ALA A 23 -19.30 3.68 -1.87
C ALA A 23 -18.64 5.04 -1.60
N ASN A 24 -18.05 5.25 -0.41
CA ASN A 24 -17.48 6.55 -0.03
C ASN A 24 -16.16 6.81 -0.78
N PRO A 25 -16.10 7.81 -1.69
CA PRO A 25 -14.90 8.17 -2.46
C PRO A 25 -13.66 8.44 -1.59
N LEU A 26 -13.85 9.11 -0.45
CA LEU A 26 -12.76 9.48 0.44
C LEU A 26 -12.16 8.24 1.10
N ALA A 27 -13.00 7.29 1.51
CA ALA A 27 -12.55 6.03 2.08
C ALA A 27 -11.76 5.21 1.04
N VAL A 28 -12.23 5.16 -0.21
CA VAL A 28 -11.53 4.46 -1.30
C VAL A 28 -10.11 5.02 -1.49
N ILE A 29 -9.97 6.35 -1.56
CA ILE A 29 -8.65 6.98 -1.73
C ILE A 29 -7.74 6.75 -0.54
N GLU A 30 -8.28 6.80 0.68
CA GLU A 30 -7.52 6.48 1.88
C GLU A 30 -6.96 5.05 1.82
N GLN A 31 -7.79 4.07 1.44
CA GLN A 31 -7.35 2.68 1.33
C GLN A 31 -6.32 2.47 0.22
N ILE A 32 -6.50 3.10 -0.95
CA ILE A 32 -5.52 3.03 -2.04
C ILE A 32 -4.20 3.69 -1.62
N THR A 33 -4.26 4.88 -1.03
CA THR A 33 -3.08 5.62 -0.55
C THR A 33 -2.30 4.78 0.47
N PHE A 34 -3.01 4.11 1.38
CA PHE A 34 -2.39 3.19 2.33
C PHE A 34 -1.69 2.01 1.64
N LEU A 35 -2.36 1.32 0.73
CA LEU A 35 -1.78 0.17 0.03
C LEU A 35 -0.55 0.58 -0.81
N LEU A 36 -0.59 1.75 -1.43
CA LEU A 36 0.54 2.31 -2.17
C LEU A 36 1.70 2.73 -1.27
N PHE A 37 1.41 3.20 -0.06
CA PHE A 37 2.45 3.50 0.92
C PHE A 37 3.25 2.25 1.29
N ILE A 38 2.59 1.13 1.62
CA ILE A 38 3.29 -0.11 1.96
C ILE A 38 4.03 -0.71 0.75
N LYS A 39 3.46 -0.64 -0.47
CA LYS A 39 4.17 -0.98 -1.70
C LYS A 39 5.46 -0.15 -1.87
N GLY A 40 5.38 1.15 -1.61
CA GLY A 40 6.52 2.06 -1.69
C GLY A 40 7.62 1.77 -0.66
N LEU A 41 7.25 1.37 0.57
CA LEU A 41 8.21 0.94 1.58
C LEU A 41 8.96 -0.33 1.16
N ASP A 42 8.25 -1.29 0.58
CA ASP A 42 8.86 -2.53 0.09
C ASP A 42 9.76 -2.32 -1.13
N ASP A 43 9.41 -1.38 -2.03
CA ASP A 43 10.30 -0.95 -3.10
C ASP A 43 11.63 -0.37 -2.56
N ILE A 44 11.56 0.45 -1.50
CA ILE A 44 12.76 1.01 -0.86
C ILE A 44 13.59 -0.10 -0.22
N HIS A 45 12.94 -1.00 0.52
CA HIS A 45 13.61 -2.14 1.15
C HIS A 45 14.33 -3.00 0.11
N THR A 46 13.64 -3.37 -0.95
CA THR A 46 14.16 -4.22 -2.03
C THR A 46 15.32 -3.56 -2.77
N ARG A 47 15.31 -2.23 -2.94
CA ARG A 47 16.45 -1.50 -3.51
C ARG A 47 17.69 -1.56 -2.62
N GLU A 48 17.52 -1.35 -1.32
CA GLU A 48 18.63 -1.42 -0.37
C GLU A 48 19.15 -2.85 -0.19
N GLU A 49 18.27 -3.87 -0.21
CA GLU A 49 18.61 -5.29 -0.21
C GLU A 49 19.46 -5.67 -1.44
N ASN A 50 19.02 -5.28 -2.65
CA ASN A 50 19.77 -5.53 -3.88
C ASN A 50 21.13 -4.84 -3.90
N LYS A 51 21.21 -3.61 -3.36
CA LYS A 51 22.47 -2.87 -3.24
C LYS A 51 23.44 -3.55 -2.28
N ALA A 52 22.96 -3.97 -1.11
CA ALA A 52 23.73 -4.72 -0.12
C ALA A 52 24.25 -6.04 -0.69
N ALA A 53 23.40 -6.80 -1.39
CA ALA A 53 23.77 -8.04 -2.05
C ALA A 53 24.82 -7.84 -3.14
N THR A 54 24.67 -6.80 -3.98
CA THR A 54 25.64 -6.47 -5.04
C THR A 54 27.01 -6.08 -4.46
N LEU A 55 27.03 -5.37 -3.34
CA LEU A 55 28.26 -4.92 -2.68
C LEU A 55 28.86 -5.97 -1.72
N GLY A 56 28.14 -7.06 -1.43
CA GLY A 56 28.55 -8.07 -0.46
C GLY A 56 28.61 -7.56 0.99
N VAL A 57 27.85 -6.52 1.32
CA VAL A 57 27.82 -5.91 2.66
C VAL A 57 26.47 -6.12 3.34
N PRO A 58 26.40 -6.14 4.68
CA PRO A 58 25.13 -6.15 5.38
C PRO A 58 24.28 -4.91 5.06
N MET A 59 22.96 -5.10 4.98
CA MET A 59 22.01 -3.99 4.84
C MET A 59 22.03 -3.13 6.11
N THR A 60 22.35 -1.85 5.98
CA THR A 60 22.57 -0.97 7.14
C THR A 60 21.29 -0.31 7.66
N ARG A 61 20.25 -0.17 6.83
CA ARG A 61 19.00 0.52 7.17
C ARG A 61 17.76 -0.23 6.64
N PRO A 62 17.43 -1.40 7.21
CA PRO A 62 16.26 -2.15 6.78
C PRO A 62 14.97 -1.39 7.12
N VAL A 63 14.11 -1.19 6.11
CA VAL A 63 12.77 -0.59 6.32
C VAL A 63 11.91 -1.52 7.18
N PHE A 64 11.90 -2.82 6.85
CA PHE A 64 11.26 -3.88 7.61
C PHE A 64 12.35 -4.53 8.48
N PRO A 65 12.27 -4.45 9.81
CA PRO A 65 13.30 -4.99 10.69
C PRO A 65 13.34 -6.52 10.60
N GLN A 66 14.41 -7.13 11.09
CA GLN A 66 14.47 -8.59 11.23
C GLN A 66 13.65 -9.04 12.45
N GLY A 67 13.19 -10.30 12.42
CA GLY A 67 12.44 -10.91 13.52
C GLY A 67 10.93 -10.83 13.35
N THR A 68 10.21 -10.80 14.47
CA THR A 68 8.74 -10.82 14.51
C THR A 68 8.19 -9.58 15.21
N ASP A 69 6.97 -9.19 14.84
CA ASP A 69 6.25 -8.12 15.50
C ASP A 69 5.70 -8.56 16.87
N GLY A 70 5.02 -7.65 17.58
CA GLY A 70 4.45 -7.92 18.91
C GLY A 70 3.38 -9.01 18.95
N LYS A 71 2.91 -9.49 17.79
CA LYS A 71 1.95 -10.60 17.65
C LYS A 71 2.60 -11.89 17.14
N GLY A 72 3.92 -11.91 16.97
CA GLY A 72 4.68 -13.09 16.52
C GLY A 72 4.73 -13.27 15.00
N ARG A 73 4.33 -12.27 14.20
CA ARG A 73 4.41 -12.34 12.74
C ARG A 73 5.74 -11.84 12.24
N ALA A 74 6.37 -12.55 11.31
CA ALA A 74 7.63 -12.11 10.73
C ALA A 74 7.47 -10.77 10.01
N TYR A 75 8.35 -9.80 10.25
CA TYR A 75 8.33 -8.51 9.55
C TYR A 75 8.51 -8.65 8.03
N ASP A 76 9.16 -9.72 7.57
CA ASP A 76 9.26 -10.01 6.12
C ASP A 76 7.88 -10.27 5.50
N ASP A 77 6.93 -10.87 6.24
CA ASP A 77 5.57 -11.13 5.74
C ASP A 77 4.76 -9.85 5.52
N LEU A 78 5.16 -8.73 6.13
CA LEU A 78 4.50 -7.43 5.96
C LEU A 78 4.93 -6.74 4.66
N ARG A 79 5.94 -7.27 3.94
CA ARG A 79 6.39 -6.76 2.65
C ARG A 79 5.35 -7.03 1.58
N TRP A 80 5.11 -6.03 0.72
CA TRP A 80 4.19 -6.14 -0.41
C TRP A 80 4.49 -7.36 -1.30
N LEU A 81 5.76 -7.57 -1.66
CA LEU A 81 6.23 -8.70 -2.44
C LEU A 81 5.96 -10.06 -1.79
N ARG A 82 5.75 -10.12 -0.47
CA ARG A 82 5.38 -11.34 0.25
C ARG A 82 3.87 -11.51 0.31
N PHE A 83 3.18 -10.61 1.00
CA PHE A 83 1.76 -10.82 1.30
C PHE A 83 0.87 -10.81 0.07
N LYS A 84 1.29 -10.18 -1.05
CA LYS A 84 0.51 -10.21 -2.30
C LYS A 84 0.29 -11.61 -2.84
N ASN A 85 1.12 -12.58 -2.44
CA ASN A 85 1.03 -13.98 -2.84
C ASN A 85 0.34 -14.86 -1.78
N PHE A 86 -0.11 -14.28 -0.66
CA PHE A 86 -0.86 -15.04 0.34
C PHE A 86 -2.30 -15.26 -0.12
N GLU A 87 -2.90 -16.33 0.40
CA GLU A 87 -4.34 -16.57 0.26
C GLU A 87 -5.13 -15.37 0.80
N PRO A 88 -6.29 -15.00 0.21
CA PRO A 88 -6.99 -13.75 0.52
C PRO A 88 -7.23 -13.51 2.02
N ARG A 89 -7.62 -14.55 2.77
CA ARG A 89 -7.88 -14.45 4.22
C ARG A 89 -6.62 -14.15 5.02
N GLU A 90 -5.52 -14.75 4.60
CA GLU A 90 -4.21 -14.56 5.23
C GLU A 90 -3.67 -13.17 4.92
N MET A 91 -3.76 -12.73 3.67
CA MET A 91 -3.45 -11.36 3.26
C MET A 91 -4.25 -10.34 4.07
N PHE A 92 -5.54 -10.58 4.26
CA PHE A 92 -6.40 -9.70 5.04
C PHE A 92 -5.92 -9.57 6.49
N THR A 93 -5.60 -10.70 7.11
CA THR A 93 -5.06 -10.73 8.48
C THR A 93 -3.73 -9.98 8.55
N VAL A 94 -2.80 -10.24 7.65
CA VAL A 94 -1.51 -9.54 7.59
C VAL A 94 -1.69 -8.04 7.46
N VAL A 95 -2.52 -7.61 6.51
CA VAL A 95 -2.72 -6.20 6.23
C VAL A 95 -3.37 -5.52 7.44
N ASP A 96 -4.50 -6.03 7.93
CA ASP A 96 -5.26 -5.41 9.03
C ASP A 96 -4.50 -5.45 10.37
N GLU A 97 -3.99 -6.63 10.73
CA GLU A 97 -3.49 -6.88 12.08
C GLU A 97 -2.02 -6.55 12.29
N HIS A 98 -1.22 -6.46 11.22
CA HIS A 98 0.25 -6.34 11.31
C HIS A 98 0.78 -5.12 10.53
N VAL A 99 0.34 -4.90 9.29
CA VAL A 99 0.81 -3.77 8.46
C VAL A 99 0.33 -2.42 9.03
N PHE A 100 -0.93 -2.31 9.46
CA PHE A 100 -1.45 -1.06 10.07
C PHE A 100 -0.73 -0.69 11.38
N PRO A 101 -0.52 -1.61 12.34
CA PRO A 101 0.33 -1.33 13.50
C PRO A 101 1.77 -0.94 13.16
N PHE A 102 2.41 -1.64 12.21
CA PHE A 102 3.77 -1.33 11.78
C PHE A 102 3.89 0.09 11.18
N ARG A 103 2.90 0.53 10.42
CA ARG A 103 2.85 1.91 9.91
C ARG A 103 2.85 2.94 11.04
N ARG A 104 2.11 2.70 12.14
CA ARG A 104 2.04 3.62 13.28
C ARG A 104 3.41 3.82 13.93
N SER A 105 4.19 2.75 14.10
CA SER A 105 5.56 2.86 14.63
C SER A 105 6.49 3.67 13.71
N LEU A 106 6.31 3.62 12.39
CA LEU A 106 7.09 4.44 11.46
C LEU A 106 6.74 5.94 11.55
N GLY A 107 5.46 6.27 11.77
CA GLY A 107 4.97 7.64 11.88
C GLY A 107 5.47 8.39 13.13
N GLU A 108 5.74 7.67 14.22
CA GLU A 108 6.33 8.23 15.46
C GLU A 108 7.80 8.63 15.28
N THR A 109 8.47 8.14 14.23
CA THR A 109 9.93 8.25 14.08
C THR A 109 10.38 9.33 13.08
N GLY A 110 9.50 9.99 12.28
CA GLY A 110 10.07 10.90 11.26
C GLY A 110 9.29 11.78 10.28
N SER A 111 7.97 12.02 10.30
CA SER A 111 7.42 13.11 9.45
C SER A 111 5.99 13.58 9.79
N SER A 112 5.62 14.75 9.23
CA SER A 112 4.30 15.41 9.29
C SER A 112 3.12 14.56 8.77
N TYR A 113 3.37 13.37 8.24
CA TYR A 113 2.36 12.41 7.79
C TYR A 113 1.67 11.67 8.96
N GLY A 114 2.30 11.63 10.15
CA GLY A 114 1.81 10.88 11.31
C GLY A 114 0.53 11.41 11.98
N ALA A 115 0.16 12.68 11.74
CA ALA A 115 -0.99 13.31 12.41
C ALA A 115 -2.34 12.85 11.84
N HIS A 116 -2.45 12.63 10.52
CA HIS A 116 -3.71 12.25 9.86
C HIS A 116 -4.00 10.74 9.86
N MET A 117 -3.05 9.90 10.26
CA MET A 117 -3.15 8.43 10.09
C MET A 117 -3.16 7.63 11.40
N ARG A 118 -3.32 8.29 12.55
CA ARG A 118 -3.19 7.68 13.89
C ARG A 118 -4.25 6.60 14.15
N ASP A 119 -5.44 6.76 13.57
CA ASP A 119 -6.60 5.88 13.76
C ASP A 119 -7.03 5.13 12.49
N ALA A 120 -6.27 5.22 11.40
CA ALA A 120 -6.66 4.57 10.14
C ALA A 120 -6.70 3.04 10.31
N ARG A 121 -7.81 2.43 9.88
CA ARG A 121 -8.06 0.99 9.88
C ARG A 121 -8.27 0.50 8.45
N LEU A 122 -8.23 -0.81 8.26
CA LEU A 122 -8.60 -1.41 6.98
C LEU A 122 -10.10 -1.16 6.73
N GLY A 123 -10.40 -0.32 5.74
CA GLY A 123 -11.76 0.00 5.30
C GLY A 123 -12.28 -0.94 4.21
N ILE A 124 -11.50 -1.96 3.83
CA ILE A 124 -11.89 -2.96 2.85
C ILE A 124 -12.69 -4.06 3.57
N PRO A 125 -13.95 -4.32 3.20
CA PRO A 125 -14.85 -5.16 4.00
C PRO A 125 -14.61 -6.66 3.84
N THR A 126 -13.90 -7.10 2.79
CA THR A 126 -13.72 -8.53 2.52
C THR A 126 -12.30 -8.89 2.07
N PRO A 127 -11.81 -10.09 2.42
CA PRO A 127 -10.56 -10.65 1.92
C PRO A 127 -10.45 -10.67 0.39
N THR A 128 -11.53 -11.05 -0.30
CA THR A 128 -11.56 -11.14 -1.76
C THR A 128 -11.40 -9.78 -2.42
N LEU A 129 -12.03 -8.73 -1.88
CA LEU A 129 -11.87 -7.37 -2.39
C LEU A 129 -10.44 -6.89 -2.20
N LEU A 130 -9.84 -7.13 -1.02
CA LEU A 130 -8.45 -6.76 -0.76
C LEU A 130 -7.51 -7.43 -1.76
N ALA A 131 -7.60 -8.75 -1.92
CA ALA A 131 -6.76 -9.49 -2.85
C ALA A 131 -6.87 -8.96 -4.29
N LYS A 132 -8.09 -8.69 -4.75
CA LYS A 132 -8.34 -8.09 -6.07
C LYS A 132 -7.69 -6.71 -6.21
N VAL A 133 -7.85 -5.83 -5.22
CA VAL A 133 -7.27 -4.48 -5.23
C VAL A 133 -5.74 -4.55 -5.19
N VAL A 134 -5.16 -5.41 -4.36
CA VAL A 134 -3.70 -5.62 -4.29
C VAL A 134 -3.16 -6.09 -5.64
N GLN A 135 -3.83 -7.03 -6.30
CA GLN A 135 -3.44 -7.49 -7.65
C GLN A 135 -3.46 -6.34 -8.68
N MET A 136 -4.56 -5.59 -8.74
CA MET A 136 -4.69 -4.45 -9.68
C MET A 136 -3.64 -3.37 -9.41
N LEU A 137 -3.35 -3.08 -8.13
CA LEU A 137 -2.32 -2.11 -7.75
C LEU A 137 -0.90 -2.63 -8.03
N ASP A 138 -0.65 -3.93 -7.96
CA ASP A 138 0.66 -4.54 -8.25
C ASP A 138 1.07 -4.30 -9.70
N GLU A 139 0.10 -4.40 -10.62
CA GLU A 139 0.26 -4.17 -12.06
C GLU A 139 0.60 -2.72 -12.43
N ILE A 140 0.34 -1.74 -11.54
CA ILE A 140 0.69 -0.34 -11.83
C ILE A 140 2.22 -0.16 -11.72
N PRO A 141 2.91 0.30 -12.78
CA PRO A 141 4.35 0.49 -12.78
C PRO A 141 4.76 1.71 -11.96
N MET A 142 5.03 1.50 -10.67
CA MET A 142 5.38 2.55 -9.69
C MET A 142 6.87 2.97 -9.72
N ARG A 143 7.63 2.61 -10.77
CA ARG A 143 9.08 2.88 -10.82
C ARG A 143 9.41 4.32 -11.17
N ASP A 144 8.51 5.00 -11.87
CA ASP A 144 8.66 6.40 -12.26
C ASP A 144 8.05 7.33 -11.20
N ARG A 145 8.81 8.38 -10.85
CA ARG A 145 8.38 9.40 -9.88
C ARG A 145 7.17 10.17 -10.42
N ASP A 146 7.10 10.36 -11.74
CA ASP A 146 6.00 11.07 -12.40
C ASP A 146 4.69 10.28 -12.32
N THR A 147 4.75 8.94 -12.48
CA THR A 147 3.59 8.04 -12.31
C THR A 147 2.98 8.14 -10.91
N LYS A 148 3.80 8.28 -9.87
CA LYS A 148 3.29 8.43 -8.49
C LYS A 148 2.58 9.77 -8.31
N GLY A 149 3.19 10.87 -8.77
CA GLY A 149 2.61 12.20 -8.69
C GLY A 149 1.29 12.31 -9.44
N ASP A 150 1.27 11.89 -10.70
CA ASP A 150 0.08 11.90 -11.55
C ASP A 150 -1.05 11.04 -10.93
N LEU A 151 -0.73 9.91 -10.29
CA LEU A 151 -1.71 9.01 -9.66
C LEU A 151 -2.38 9.69 -8.45
N TYR A 152 -1.58 10.35 -7.60
CA TYR A 152 -2.12 11.15 -6.49
C TYR A 152 -3.01 12.29 -6.99
N GLU A 153 -2.55 13.03 -8.00
CA GLU A 153 -3.34 14.12 -8.59
C GLU A 153 -4.64 13.62 -9.22
N TYR A 154 -4.62 12.46 -9.89
CA TYR A 154 -5.82 11.86 -10.47
C TYR A 154 -6.83 11.43 -9.40
N MET A 155 -6.36 10.79 -8.32
CA MET A 155 -7.21 10.41 -7.19
C MET A 155 -7.84 11.65 -6.53
N LEU A 156 -7.07 12.72 -6.30
CA LEU A 156 -7.59 13.99 -5.78
C LEU A 156 -8.60 14.64 -6.74
N GLY A 157 -8.34 14.59 -8.05
CA GLY A 157 -9.28 15.06 -9.07
C GLY A 157 -10.58 14.23 -9.10
N ALA A 158 -10.52 12.93 -8.81
CA ALA A 158 -11.69 12.07 -8.72
C ALA A 158 -12.59 12.40 -7.52
N LEU A 159 -12.03 12.86 -6.39
CA LEU A 159 -12.82 13.41 -5.28
C LEU A 159 -13.69 14.57 -5.75
N LEU A 160 -13.08 15.53 -6.44
CA LEU A 160 -13.78 16.73 -6.90
C LEU A 160 -14.89 16.42 -7.92
N ARG A 161 -14.76 15.33 -8.69
CA ARG A 161 -15.79 14.89 -9.65
C ARG A 161 -16.93 14.08 -9.02
N ASN A 162 -16.64 13.29 -7.98
CA ASN A 162 -17.62 12.41 -7.33
C ASN A 162 -18.26 13.05 -6.07
N SER A 163 -17.95 14.31 -5.77
CA SER A 163 -18.55 15.10 -4.68
C SER A 163 -19.71 16.00 -5.15
N GLY A 164 -20.18 15.82 -6.38
CA GLY A 164 -21.28 16.59 -7.01
C GLY A 164 -22.52 15.75 -7.22
#